data_AF-Q60CA1-F1
#
_entry.id   AF-Q60CA1-F1
#
_cell.length_a   1.000
_cell.length_b   1.000
_cell.length_c   1.000
_cell.angle_alpha   90.00
_cell.angle_beta   90.00
_cell.angle_gamma   90.00
#
_symmetry.space_group_name_H-M   'P 1'
#
loop_
_entity.id
_entity.type
_entity.pdbx_description
1 polymer ?
#
loop_
_entity_poly.entity_id
_entity_poly.type
_entity_poly.pdbx_seq_one_letter_code
_entity_poly.pdbx_strand_id
1 'polypeptide(L)'
;MGTTRSEIEEARDWQGNLLDCSRCEQREGLTEGRCHLGHACVHDRYARRIDRFFRWNPDLAKSYLEHPYFETRAVAAKHVELFYLPRLVADPDETVRQSVAQRLPVRSKPFEILRHDPHRDVRVRVAERLEPRDLATMIGDTDYFVRQIVARRLPPGLLVKMIHDPDPEVRKVVAQRIAPEWLPTLAADTEMPVRLAAVRRMDNKQLRQFVKDPDWRLRYEVAGRLELADLEPLRADPEPAVRELVAQRLNRPRGEGVWPEAC
;
A
#
# COMPACT_ATOMS: atom_id res chain seq x y z
N MET A 1 -13.97 32.50 28.63
CA MET A 1 -13.00 31.43 28.34
C MET A 1 -13.73 30.10 28.40
N GLY A 2 -14.37 29.71 27.30
CA GLY A 2 -15.06 28.42 27.19
C GLY A 2 -14.11 27.44 26.53
N THR A 3 -13.49 26.57 27.32
CA THR A 3 -12.64 25.49 26.83
C THR A 3 -13.53 24.54 26.06
N THR A 4 -13.36 24.47 24.74
CA THR A 4 -13.88 23.39 23.90
C THR A 4 -13.22 22.10 24.36
N ARG A 5 -13.81 21.45 25.36
CA ARG A 5 -13.49 20.05 25.69
C ARG A 5 -13.71 19.28 24.41
N SER A 6 -12.63 18.72 23.87
CA SER A 6 -12.74 17.98 22.61
C SER A 6 -13.77 16.87 22.81
N GLU A 7 -14.54 16.54 21.77
CA GLU A 7 -15.48 15.42 21.74
C GLU A 7 -14.89 14.06 22.20
N ILE A 8 -13.56 13.99 22.32
CA ILE A 8 -12.78 12.87 22.83
C ILE A 8 -12.88 12.80 24.37
N GLU A 9 -13.12 13.90 25.10
CA GLU A 9 -13.20 13.87 26.57
C GLU A 9 -14.49 13.23 27.10
N GLU A 10 -15.55 13.19 26.30
CA GLU A 10 -16.82 12.60 26.71
C GLU A 10 -16.90 11.12 26.29
N ALA A 11 -17.16 10.24 27.25
CA ALA A 11 -17.38 8.82 27.00
C ALA A 11 -18.79 8.62 26.43
N ARG A 12 -18.88 8.51 25.11
CA ARG A 12 -20.14 8.36 24.37
C ARG A 12 -20.19 7.05 23.59
N ASP A 13 -21.39 6.50 23.48
CA ASP A 13 -21.66 5.36 22.61
C ASP A 13 -21.70 5.76 21.13
N TRP A 14 -21.85 4.78 20.23
CA TRP A 14 -21.91 4.99 18.78
C TRP A 14 -23.19 5.69 18.31
N GLN A 15 -24.19 5.84 19.18
CA GLN A 15 -25.40 6.62 18.94
C GLN A 15 -25.26 8.06 19.46
N GLY A 16 -24.15 8.37 20.14
CA GLY A 16 -23.86 9.68 20.70
C GLY A 16 -24.38 9.89 22.13
N ASN A 17 -24.95 8.87 22.78
CA ASN A 17 -25.39 8.98 24.17
C ASN A 17 -24.21 8.88 25.13
N LEU A 18 -24.31 9.53 26.29
CA LEU A 18 -23.32 9.35 27.35
C LEU A 18 -23.39 7.92 27.88
N LEU A 19 -22.21 7.30 28.01
CA LEU A 19 -22.08 5.95 28.54
C LEU A 19 -22.36 5.94 30.05
N ASP A 20 -23.17 4.97 30.49
CA ASP A 20 -23.51 4.75 31.90
C ASP A 20 -23.11 3.34 32.34
N CYS A 21 -22.13 3.26 33.23
CA CYS A 21 -21.65 2.00 33.79
C CYS A 21 -22.66 1.32 34.75
N SER A 22 -23.67 2.05 35.26
CA SER A 22 -24.57 1.54 36.30
C SER A 22 -25.40 0.33 35.87
N ARG A 23 -25.69 0.24 34.55
CA ARG A 23 -26.48 -0.82 33.90
C ARG A 23 -25.68 -1.69 32.94
N CYS A 24 -24.37 -1.50 32.85
CA CYS A 24 -23.53 -2.22 31.91
C CYS A 24 -23.33 -3.68 32.37
N GLU A 25 -23.37 -4.61 31.41
CA GLU A 25 -23.12 -6.03 31.63
C GLU A 25 -21.69 -6.34 32.11
N GLN A 26 -20.75 -5.40 31.91
CA GLN A 26 -19.35 -5.50 32.35
C GLN A 26 -19.10 -4.81 33.69
N ARG A 27 -20.15 -4.54 34.48
CA ARG A 27 -20.05 -3.79 35.74
C ARG A 27 -19.14 -4.44 36.77
N GLU A 28 -19.13 -5.77 36.86
CA GLU A 28 -18.19 -6.48 37.76
C GLU A 28 -16.74 -6.25 37.33
N GLY A 29 -16.48 -6.29 36.02
CA GLY A 29 -15.17 -6.00 35.44
C GLY A 29 -14.66 -4.59 35.75
N LEU A 30 -15.54 -3.61 35.98
CA LEU A 30 -15.13 -2.27 36.41
C LEU A 30 -14.43 -2.31 37.78
N THR A 31 -14.92 -3.11 38.73
CA THR A 31 -14.32 -3.25 40.06
C THR A 31 -12.97 -3.97 40.02
N GLU A 32 -12.76 -4.80 39.00
CA GLU A 32 -11.50 -5.53 38.76
C GLU A 32 -10.50 -4.73 37.91
N GLY A 33 -10.83 -3.49 37.51
CA GLY A 33 -9.99 -2.68 36.63
C GLY A 33 -9.93 -3.17 35.18
N ARG A 34 -10.86 -4.04 34.78
CA ARG A 34 -10.97 -4.63 33.44
C ARG A 34 -11.61 -3.68 32.42
N CYS A 35 -12.19 -2.56 32.84
CA CYS A 35 -12.63 -1.47 31.98
C CYS A 35 -12.52 -0.12 32.71
N HIS A 36 -12.49 1.00 31.96
CA HIS A 36 -12.47 2.35 32.53
C HIS A 36 -13.12 3.35 31.59
N LEU A 37 -14.10 4.10 32.08
CA LEU A 37 -14.84 5.07 31.28
C LEU A 37 -13.91 6.13 30.68
N GLY A 38 -14.09 6.47 29.40
CA GLY A 38 -13.21 7.40 28.69
C GLY A 38 -11.82 6.84 28.33
N HIS A 39 -11.54 5.57 28.62
CA HIS A 39 -10.21 4.97 28.43
C HIS A 39 -10.24 3.56 27.79
N ALA A 40 -11.07 2.66 28.32
CA ALA A 40 -11.29 1.31 27.82
C ALA A 40 -12.76 0.90 28.06
N CYS A 41 -13.57 0.90 27.01
CA CYS A 41 -14.97 0.51 27.07
C CYS A 41 -15.40 -0.10 25.74
N VAL A 42 -16.13 -1.22 25.79
CA VAL A 42 -16.61 -1.95 24.61
C VAL A 42 -17.74 -1.23 23.86
N HIS A 43 -18.49 -0.40 24.59
CA HIS A 43 -19.63 0.36 24.09
C HIS A 43 -19.25 1.76 23.62
N ASP A 44 -17.98 2.16 23.73
CA ASP A 44 -17.53 3.50 23.31
C ASP A 44 -17.45 3.60 21.78
N ARG A 45 -17.81 4.76 21.22
CA ARG A 45 -17.69 5.01 19.78
C ARG A 45 -16.25 5.03 19.28
N TYR A 46 -15.28 5.28 20.15
CA TYR A 46 -13.89 5.41 19.74
C TYR A 46 -13.17 4.06 19.70
N ALA A 47 -12.82 3.60 18.49
CA ALA A 47 -12.18 2.31 18.26
C ALA A 47 -10.93 2.04 19.13
N ARG A 48 -10.15 3.06 19.49
CA ARG A 48 -8.97 2.88 20.36
C ARG A 48 -9.33 2.49 21.80
N ARG A 49 -10.51 2.90 22.29
CA ARG A 49 -11.01 2.52 23.62
C ARG A 49 -11.60 1.12 23.60
N ILE A 50 -12.34 0.78 22.54
CA ILE A 50 -12.82 -0.58 22.31
C ILE A 50 -11.62 -1.55 22.22
N ASP A 51 -10.58 -1.19 21.48
CA ASP A 51 -9.38 -2.02 21.33
C ASP A 51 -8.66 -2.22 22.65
N ARG A 52 -8.55 -1.16 23.47
CA ARG A 52 -7.97 -1.28 24.82
C ARG A 52 -8.81 -2.22 25.70
N PHE A 53 -10.14 -2.13 25.61
CA PHE A 53 -11.03 -3.04 26.33
C PHE A 53 -10.78 -4.51 25.94
N PHE A 54 -10.73 -4.84 24.65
CA PHE A 54 -10.50 -6.24 24.23
C PHE A 54 -9.06 -6.71 24.46
N ARG A 55 -8.06 -5.80 24.47
CA ARG A 55 -6.70 -6.15 24.92
C ARG A 55 -6.66 -6.57 26.38
N TRP A 56 -7.48 -5.96 27.23
CA TRP A 56 -7.61 -6.33 28.65
C TRP A 56 -8.49 -7.56 28.85
N ASN A 57 -9.41 -7.81 27.91
CA ASN A 57 -10.44 -8.85 28.01
C ASN A 57 -10.57 -9.65 26.70
N PRO A 58 -9.53 -10.35 26.24
CA PRO A 58 -9.57 -11.06 24.96
C PRO A 58 -10.63 -12.18 24.94
N ASP A 59 -10.90 -12.79 26.10
CA ASP A 59 -11.90 -13.84 26.33
C ASP A 59 -13.33 -13.38 26.01
N LEU A 60 -13.60 -12.08 26.13
CA LEU A 60 -14.92 -11.50 25.87
C LEU A 60 -15.18 -11.25 24.38
N ALA A 61 -14.15 -11.19 23.53
CA ALA A 61 -14.30 -10.80 22.13
C ALA A 61 -15.36 -11.64 21.37
N LYS A 62 -15.43 -12.96 21.65
CA LYS A 62 -16.42 -13.86 21.04
C LYS A 62 -17.88 -13.48 21.32
N SER A 63 -18.15 -12.83 22.45
CA SER A 63 -19.50 -12.41 22.85
C SER A 63 -19.98 -11.15 22.12
N TYR A 64 -19.06 -10.42 21.47
CA TYR A 64 -19.35 -9.15 20.78
C TYR A 64 -19.29 -9.25 19.26
N LEU A 65 -19.27 -10.47 18.70
CA LEU A 65 -19.26 -10.68 17.24
C LEU A 65 -20.58 -10.35 16.56
N GLU A 66 -21.67 -10.21 17.31
CA GLU A 66 -23.00 -9.83 16.81
C GLU A 66 -23.39 -8.42 17.29
N HIS A 67 -22.44 -7.66 17.83
CA HIS A 67 -22.70 -6.33 18.35
C HIS A 67 -23.25 -5.40 17.25
N PRO A 68 -24.27 -4.56 17.52
CA PRO A 68 -24.88 -3.70 16.49
C PRO A 68 -23.88 -2.71 15.87
N TYR A 69 -22.93 -2.21 16.66
CA TYR A 69 -21.89 -1.32 16.15
C TYR A 69 -20.76 -2.09 15.45
N PHE A 70 -20.52 -1.76 14.18
CA PHE A 70 -19.54 -2.44 13.34
C PHE A 70 -18.11 -2.32 13.88
N GLU A 71 -17.71 -1.18 14.45
CA GLU A 71 -16.36 -1.03 15.00
C GLU A 71 -16.13 -1.96 16.18
N THR A 72 -17.14 -2.19 17.03
CA THR A 72 -17.02 -3.18 18.10
C THR A 72 -16.78 -4.57 17.52
N ARG A 73 -17.53 -4.97 16.48
CA ARG A 73 -17.29 -6.26 15.78
C ARG A 73 -15.92 -6.31 15.11
N ALA A 74 -15.49 -5.24 14.45
CA ALA A 74 -14.21 -5.16 13.74
C ALA A 74 -13.04 -5.27 14.72
N VAL A 75 -13.12 -4.59 15.86
CA VAL A 75 -12.11 -4.68 16.92
C VAL A 75 -12.18 -6.04 17.62
N ALA A 76 -13.36 -6.59 17.91
CA ALA A 76 -13.49 -7.93 18.46
C ALA A 76 -12.85 -8.98 17.54
N ALA A 77 -13.00 -8.84 16.22
CA ALA A 77 -12.34 -9.67 15.22
C ALA A 77 -10.80 -9.60 15.28
N LYS A 78 -10.19 -8.56 15.87
CA LYS A 78 -8.74 -8.48 16.08
C LYS A 78 -8.25 -9.33 17.26
N HIS A 79 -9.13 -9.63 18.22
CA HIS A 79 -8.76 -10.29 19.48
C HIS A 79 -9.31 -11.72 19.61
N VAL A 80 -10.45 -12.02 18.99
CA VAL A 80 -11.11 -13.33 19.09
C VAL A 80 -10.24 -14.48 18.58
N GLU A 81 -10.44 -15.70 19.07
CA GLU A 81 -9.76 -16.90 18.58
C GLU A 81 -10.07 -17.14 17.09
N LEU A 82 -9.08 -17.65 16.34
CA LEU A 82 -9.18 -17.82 14.88
C LEU A 82 -10.38 -18.67 14.44
N PHE A 83 -10.83 -19.61 15.28
CA PHE A 83 -11.97 -20.47 15.01
C PHE A 83 -13.29 -19.69 14.82
N TYR A 84 -13.43 -18.50 15.42
CA TYR A 84 -14.65 -17.70 15.32
C TYR A 84 -14.66 -16.76 14.12
N LEU A 85 -13.49 -16.39 13.57
CA LEU A 85 -13.38 -15.46 12.43
C LEU A 85 -14.18 -15.85 11.19
N PRO A 86 -14.35 -17.14 10.82
CA PRO A 86 -15.16 -17.52 9.69
C PRO A 86 -16.61 -16.99 9.73
N ARG A 87 -17.17 -16.73 10.93
CA ARG A 87 -18.51 -16.16 11.09
C ARG A 87 -18.65 -14.74 10.56
N LEU A 88 -17.56 -14.00 10.48
CA LEU A 88 -17.52 -12.58 10.12
C LEU A 88 -17.08 -12.34 8.66
N VAL A 89 -16.83 -13.40 7.90
CA VAL A 89 -16.38 -13.30 6.49
C VAL A 89 -17.44 -12.64 5.61
N ALA A 90 -18.71 -12.81 5.96
CA ALA A 90 -19.84 -12.18 5.29
C ALA A 90 -20.48 -11.07 6.13
N ASP A 91 -19.75 -10.48 7.08
CA ASP A 91 -20.24 -9.33 7.84
C ASP A 91 -20.66 -8.22 6.86
N PRO A 92 -21.79 -7.53 7.07
CA PRO A 92 -22.24 -6.47 6.16
C PRO A 92 -21.22 -5.34 6.02
N ASP A 93 -20.42 -5.08 7.05
CA ASP A 93 -19.46 -3.98 7.08
C ASP A 93 -18.07 -4.40 6.61
N GLU A 94 -17.51 -3.68 5.64
CA GLU A 94 -16.20 -3.97 5.07
C GLU A 94 -15.05 -3.78 6.07
N THR A 95 -15.19 -2.95 7.10
CA THR A 95 -14.16 -2.74 8.13
C THR A 95 -14.02 -3.98 9.00
N VAL A 96 -15.14 -4.66 9.27
CA VAL A 96 -15.12 -5.98 9.93
C VAL A 96 -14.45 -7.00 9.02
N ARG A 97 -14.86 -7.10 7.75
CA ARG A 97 -14.27 -8.04 6.79
C ARG A 97 -12.77 -7.79 6.56
N GLN A 98 -12.32 -6.53 6.58
CA GLN A 98 -10.89 -6.17 6.57
C GLN A 98 -10.15 -6.72 7.80
N SER A 99 -10.72 -6.58 9.00
CA SER A 99 -10.12 -7.10 10.24
C SER A 99 -10.03 -8.63 10.23
N VAL A 100 -11.04 -9.29 9.67
CA VAL A 100 -11.05 -10.74 9.42
C VAL A 100 -9.97 -11.13 8.41
N ALA A 101 -9.87 -10.41 7.29
CA ALA A 101 -8.87 -10.61 6.25
C ALA A 101 -7.45 -10.49 6.78
N GLN A 102 -7.20 -9.74 7.86
CA GLN A 102 -5.86 -9.60 8.45
C GLN A 102 -5.41 -10.81 9.28
N ARG A 103 -6.35 -11.61 9.80
CA ARG A 103 -6.03 -12.69 10.76
C ARG A 103 -6.33 -14.10 10.26
N LEU A 104 -7.27 -14.27 9.33
CA LEU A 104 -7.58 -15.60 8.80
C LEU A 104 -6.34 -16.30 8.22
N PRO A 105 -6.18 -17.63 8.38
CA PRO A 105 -5.12 -18.36 7.70
C PRO A 105 -5.25 -18.23 6.17
N VAL A 106 -4.17 -17.85 5.49
CA VAL A 106 -4.18 -17.52 4.05
C VAL A 106 -4.65 -18.69 3.17
N ARG A 107 -4.41 -19.94 3.59
CA ARG A 107 -4.84 -21.16 2.87
C ARG A 107 -6.25 -21.65 3.24
N SER A 108 -6.96 -20.94 4.10
CA SER A 108 -8.30 -21.34 4.53
C SER A 108 -9.36 -20.96 3.49
N LYS A 109 -10.40 -21.79 3.34
CA LYS A 109 -11.55 -21.49 2.46
C LYS A 109 -12.20 -20.12 2.74
N PRO A 110 -12.37 -19.68 4.00
CA PRO A 110 -12.92 -18.35 4.26
C PRO A 110 -12.04 -17.20 3.75
N PHE A 111 -10.71 -17.36 3.75
CA PHE A 111 -9.81 -16.35 3.17
C PHE A 111 -9.93 -16.27 1.64
N GLU A 112 -10.16 -17.42 0.97
CA GLU A 112 -10.41 -17.46 -0.47
C GLU A 112 -11.67 -16.68 -0.88
N ILE A 113 -12.72 -16.70 -0.05
CA ILE A 113 -13.94 -15.92 -0.28
C ILE A 113 -13.61 -14.43 -0.32
N LEU A 114 -12.82 -13.94 0.64
CA LEU A 114 -12.44 -12.52 0.73
C LEU A 114 -11.59 -12.03 -0.46
N ARG A 115 -10.97 -12.94 -1.23
CA ARG A 115 -10.27 -12.57 -2.47
C ARG A 115 -11.22 -11.98 -3.50
N HIS A 116 -12.49 -12.39 -3.45
CA HIS A 116 -13.55 -11.94 -4.34
C HIS A 116 -14.52 -10.97 -3.63
N ASP A 117 -14.09 -10.37 -2.52
CA ASP A 117 -14.92 -9.42 -1.77
C ASP A 117 -15.33 -8.25 -2.68
N PRO A 118 -16.58 -7.78 -2.63
CA PRO A 118 -17.02 -6.64 -3.44
C PRO A 118 -16.23 -5.36 -3.11
N HIS A 119 -15.75 -5.20 -1.87
CA HIS A 119 -15.07 -4.00 -1.42
C HIS A 119 -13.56 -4.03 -1.70
N ARG A 120 -13.06 -2.99 -2.40
CA ARG A 120 -11.63 -2.89 -2.76
C ARG A 120 -10.70 -2.99 -1.55
N ASP A 121 -11.04 -2.35 -0.43
CA ASP A 121 -10.14 -2.33 0.74
C ASP A 121 -10.00 -3.71 1.40
N VAL A 122 -11.01 -4.58 1.29
CA VAL A 122 -10.88 -5.97 1.74
C VAL A 122 -9.93 -6.73 0.81
N ARG A 123 -10.09 -6.58 -0.52
CA ARG A 123 -9.20 -7.20 -1.50
C ARG A 123 -7.76 -6.70 -1.39
N VAL A 124 -7.56 -5.42 -1.02
CA VAL A 124 -6.26 -4.87 -0.64
C VAL A 124 -5.63 -5.64 0.52
N ARG A 125 -6.37 -5.88 1.62
CA ARG A 125 -5.86 -6.68 2.76
C ARG A 125 -5.54 -8.11 2.37
N VAL A 126 -6.32 -8.71 1.47
CA VAL A 126 -6.03 -10.03 0.91
C VAL A 126 -4.73 -10.00 0.10
N ALA A 127 -4.60 -9.05 -0.82
CA ALA A 127 -3.41 -8.87 -1.65
C ALA A 127 -2.16 -8.52 -0.84
N GLU A 128 -2.28 -7.86 0.31
CA GLU A 128 -1.14 -7.60 1.22
C GLU A 128 -0.62 -8.88 1.90
N ARG A 129 -1.49 -9.88 2.11
CA ARG A 129 -1.16 -11.10 2.87
C ARG A 129 -0.84 -12.32 2.01
N LEU A 130 -1.28 -12.34 0.76
CA LEU A 130 -0.95 -13.42 -0.16
C LEU A 130 0.57 -13.54 -0.37
N GLU A 131 1.05 -14.77 -0.54
CA GLU A 131 2.42 -15.04 -0.94
C GLU A 131 2.63 -14.68 -2.43
N PRO A 132 3.85 -14.33 -2.86
CA PRO A 132 4.12 -13.91 -4.24
C PRO A 132 3.63 -14.89 -5.32
N ARG A 133 3.66 -16.20 -5.05
CA ARG A 133 3.17 -17.24 -5.97
C ARG A 133 1.65 -17.23 -6.14
N ASP A 134 0.92 -16.85 -5.09
CA ASP A 134 -0.54 -16.90 -5.03
C ASP A 134 -1.15 -15.57 -5.52
N LEU A 135 -0.38 -14.48 -5.51
CA LEU A 135 -0.78 -13.17 -6.04
C LEU A 135 -1.14 -13.16 -7.53
N ALA A 136 -0.64 -14.13 -8.30
CA ALA A 136 -0.92 -14.21 -9.73
C ALA A 136 -2.43 -14.32 -10.03
N THR A 137 -3.23 -14.84 -9.09
CA THR A 137 -4.69 -14.94 -9.24
C THR A 137 -5.39 -13.59 -9.16
N MET A 138 -4.72 -12.54 -8.68
CA MET A 138 -5.28 -11.18 -8.52
C MET A 138 -4.76 -10.19 -9.58
N ILE A 139 -4.00 -10.66 -10.58
CA ILE A 139 -3.51 -9.80 -11.68
C ILE A 139 -4.66 -9.10 -12.42
N GLY A 140 -5.80 -9.77 -12.55
CA GLY A 140 -6.99 -9.25 -13.24
C GLY A 140 -8.02 -8.59 -12.32
N ASP A 141 -7.64 -8.16 -11.10
CA ASP A 141 -8.59 -7.46 -10.22
C ASP A 141 -9.18 -6.24 -10.92
N THR A 142 -10.45 -5.96 -10.69
CA THR A 142 -11.16 -4.84 -11.33
C THR A 142 -10.61 -3.49 -10.88
N ASP A 143 -10.08 -3.41 -9.65
CA ASP A 143 -9.55 -2.19 -9.07
C ASP A 143 -8.03 -2.04 -9.33
N TYR A 144 -7.64 -0.89 -9.89
CA TYR A 144 -6.26 -0.63 -10.27
C TYR A 144 -5.32 -0.60 -9.06
N PHE A 145 -5.78 -0.19 -7.88
CA PHE A 145 -4.95 -0.12 -6.68
C PHE A 145 -4.62 -1.52 -6.16
N VAL A 146 -5.57 -2.46 -6.26
CA VAL A 146 -5.30 -3.88 -5.99
C VAL A 146 -4.26 -4.41 -6.99
N ARG A 147 -4.45 -4.17 -8.30
CA ARG A 147 -3.46 -4.55 -9.32
C ARG A 147 -2.10 -3.91 -9.09
N GLN A 148 -2.04 -2.67 -8.59
CA GLN A 148 -0.80 -2.00 -8.24
C GLN A 148 -0.07 -2.72 -7.08
N ILE A 149 -0.78 -3.15 -6.03
CA ILE A 149 -0.21 -3.95 -4.94
C ILE A 149 0.31 -5.28 -5.47
N VAL A 150 -0.45 -5.94 -6.35
CA VAL A 150 -0.02 -7.16 -7.03
C VAL A 150 1.29 -6.88 -7.79
N ALA A 151 1.34 -5.87 -8.65
CA ALA A 151 2.52 -5.49 -9.42
C ALA A 151 3.72 -5.12 -8.55
N ARG A 152 3.55 -4.63 -7.32
CA ARG A 152 4.65 -4.37 -6.38
C ARG A 152 5.26 -5.64 -5.78
N ARG A 153 4.49 -6.71 -5.66
CA ARG A 153 4.86 -7.92 -4.92
C ARG A 153 5.04 -9.16 -5.81
N LEU A 154 4.52 -9.13 -7.03
CA LEU A 154 4.64 -10.23 -7.99
C LEU A 154 6.12 -10.52 -8.31
N PRO A 155 6.54 -11.78 -8.49
CA PRO A 155 7.88 -12.11 -8.97
C PRO A 155 8.18 -11.41 -10.31
N PRO A 156 9.41 -10.88 -10.54
CA PRO A 156 9.72 -10.11 -11.74
C PRO A 156 9.39 -10.82 -13.06
N GLY A 157 9.62 -12.14 -13.15
CA GLY A 157 9.32 -12.94 -14.34
C GLY A 157 7.83 -13.04 -14.69
N LEU A 158 6.92 -12.70 -13.76
CA LEU A 158 5.49 -12.68 -14.01
C LEU A 158 4.96 -11.27 -14.35
N LEU A 159 5.76 -10.22 -14.18
CA LEU A 159 5.35 -8.84 -14.45
C LEU A 159 5.05 -8.58 -15.93
N VAL A 160 5.58 -9.42 -16.83
CA VAL A 160 5.23 -9.39 -18.26
C VAL A 160 3.71 -9.53 -18.49
N LYS A 161 3.00 -10.23 -17.59
CA LYS A 161 1.52 -10.36 -17.65
C LYS A 161 0.78 -9.04 -17.37
N MET A 162 1.46 -8.04 -16.83
CA MET A 162 0.91 -6.73 -16.45
C MET A 162 1.50 -5.58 -17.28
N ILE A 163 2.33 -5.89 -18.28
CA ILE A 163 3.05 -4.88 -19.06
C ILE A 163 2.11 -3.94 -19.83
N HIS A 164 0.91 -4.42 -20.16
CA HIS A 164 -0.15 -3.67 -20.84
C HIS A 164 -1.35 -3.42 -19.93
N ASP A 165 -1.15 -3.33 -18.61
CA ASP A 165 -2.24 -2.97 -17.70
C ASP A 165 -2.91 -1.67 -18.17
N PRO A 166 -4.25 -1.57 -18.18
CA PRO A 166 -4.93 -0.36 -18.63
C PRO A 166 -4.56 0.87 -17.78
N ASP A 167 -4.21 0.67 -16.51
CA ASP A 167 -3.87 1.75 -15.60
C ASP A 167 -2.36 2.08 -15.63
N PRO A 168 -1.98 3.35 -15.87
CA PRO A 168 -0.58 3.73 -15.97
C PRO A 168 0.16 3.73 -14.64
N GLU A 169 -0.51 3.89 -13.51
CA GLU A 169 0.13 3.76 -12.20
C GLU A 169 0.48 2.29 -11.90
N VAL A 170 -0.21 1.32 -12.50
CA VAL A 170 0.21 -0.08 -12.51
C VAL A 170 1.40 -0.28 -13.46
N ARG A 171 1.31 0.17 -14.71
CA ARG A 171 2.41 0.03 -15.70
C ARG A 171 3.72 0.69 -15.24
N LYS A 172 3.64 1.80 -14.50
CA LYS A 172 4.78 2.46 -13.87
C LYS A 172 5.46 1.58 -12.82
N VAL A 173 4.68 0.90 -11.96
CA VAL A 173 5.23 -0.08 -11.00
C VAL A 173 5.86 -1.26 -11.74
N VAL A 174 5.24 -1.71 -12.83
CA VAL A 174 5.80 -2.76 -13.70
C VAL A 174 7.14 -2.31 -14.27
N ALA A 175 7.23 -1.09 -14.83
CA ALA A 175 8.46 -0.52 -15.37
C ALA A 175 9.60 -0.46 -14.35
N GLN A 176 9.29 -0.22 -13.08
CA GLN A 176 10.26 -0.19 -11.99
C GLN A 176 10.84 -1.56 -11.62
N ARG A 177 10.18 -2.67 -11.97
CA ARG A 177 10.54 -4.01 -11.48
C ARG A 177 10.74 -5.08 -12.55
N ILE A 178 10.17 -4.91 -13.74
CA ILE A 178 10.22 -5.90 -14.82
C ILE A 178 11.67 -6.16 -15.25
N ALA A 179 11.92 -7.34 -15.82
CA ALA A 179 13.25 -7.69 -16.31
C ALA A 179 13.72 -6.73 -17.44
N PRO A 180 15.03 -6.40 -17.51
CA PRO A 180 15.54 -5.33 -18.37
C PRO A 180 15.18 -5.46 -19.85
N GLU A 181 15.07 -6.69 -20.38
CA GLU A 181 14.73 -6.96 -21.77
C GLU A 181 13.36 -6.42 -22.19
N TRP A 182 12.44 -6.18 -21.24
CA TRP A 182 11.11 -5.62 -21.48
C TRP A 182 11.02 -4.10 -21.32
N LEU A 183 12.07 -3.44 -20.82
CA LEU A 183 12.08 -1.98 -20.63
C LEU A 183 11.82 -1.19 -21.93
N PRO A 184 12.32 -1.59 -23.12
CA PRO A 184 12.03 -0.86 -24.36
C PRO A 184 10.54 -0.76 -24.66
N THR A 185 9.75 -1.79 -24.35
CA THR A 185 8.29 -1.77 -24.51
C THR A 185 7.64 -0.69 -23.66
N LEU A 186 8.06 -0.54 -22.40
CA LEU A 186 7.49 0.46 -21.47
C LEU A 186 8.06 1.86 -21.68
N ALA A 187 9.24 2.01 -22.30
CA ALA A 187 9.75 3.31 -22.70
C ALA A 187 9.00 3.91 -23.90
N ALA A 188 8.32 3.06 -24.68
CA ALA A 188 7.40 3.45 -25.74
C ALA A 188 5.95 3.66 -25.26
N ASP A 189 5.69 3.61 -23.95
CA ASP A 189 4.36 3.88 -23.37
C ASP A 189 3.85 5.28 -23.73
N THR A 190 2.53 5.48 -23.70
CA THR A 190 1.95 6.82 -23.91
C THR A 190 2.19 7.74 -22.72
N GLU A 191 2.28 7.17 -21.52
CA GLU A 191 2.35 7.92 -20.28
C GLU A 191 3.79 8.21 -19.85
N MET A 192 4.13 9.50 -19.79
CA MET A 192 5.46 9.98 -19.43
C MET A 192 6.03 9.38 -18.12
N PRO A 193 5.25 9.23 -17.02
CA PRO A 193 5.76 8.59 -15.80
C PRO A 193 6.19 7.13 -16.00
N VAL A 194 5.53 6.38 -16.89
CA VAL A 194 5.88 4.99 -17.21
C VAL A 194 7.16 4.98 -18.05
N ARG A 195 7.22 5.84 -19.07
CA ARG A 195 8.39 5.96 -19.96
C ARG A 195 9.66 6.28 -19.16
N LEU A 196 9.60 7.29 -18.27
CA LEU A 196 10.72 7.66 -17.42
C LEU A 196 11.12 6.54 -16.45
N ALA A 197 10.14 5.85 -15.86
CA ALA A 197 10.42 4.71 -14.97
C ALA A 197 11.18 3.58 -15.71
N ALA A 198 10.83 3.34 -16.98
CA ALA A 198 11.53 2.36 -17.82
C ALA A 198 12.94 2.83 -18.20
N VAL A 199 13.05 4.04 -18.76
CA VAL A 199 14.32 4.63 -19.20
C VAL A 199 15.33 4.64 -18.06
N ARG A 200 14.93 5.02 -16.84
CA ARG A 200 15.79 5.05 -15.63
C ARG A 200 16.45 3.72 -15.26
N ARG A 201 15.96 2.59 -15.78
CA ARG A 201 16.52 1.25 -15.52
C ARG A 201 17.28 0.67 -16.70
N MET A 202 17.23 1.32 -17.86
CA MET A 202 17.87 0.84 -19.07
C MET A 202 19.39 0.88 -18.97
N ASP A 203 20.04 -0.07 -19.65
CA ASP A 203 21.48 -0.06 -19.89
C ASP A 203 21.86 0.92 -21.02
N ASN A 204 23.16 1.15 -21.24
CA ASN A 204 23.63 2.05 -22.29
C ASN A 204 23.18 1.65 -23.70
N LYS A 205 23.14 0.35 -24.00
CA LYS A 205 22.73 -0.16 -25.32
C LYS A 205 21.26 0.20 -25.60
N GLN A 206 20.41 0.08 -24.59
CA GLN A 206 18.99 0.45 -24.67
C GLN A 206 18.83 1.97 -24.73
N LEU A 207 19.55 2.73 -23.91
CA LEU A 207 19.47 4.19 -23.88
C LEU A 207 19.80 4.85 -25.23
N ARG A 208 20.73 4.29 -26.01
CA ARG A 208 21.05 4.77 -27.38
C ARG A 208 19.83 4.87 -28.29
N GLN A 209 18.80 4.05 -28.07
CA GLN A 209 17.57 4.04 -28.87
C GLN A 209 16.69 5.28 -28.61
N PHE A 210 16.87 5.94 -27.46
CA PHE A 210 16.04 7.07 -27.00
C PHE A 210 16.73 8.43 -27.11
N VAL A 211 17.91 8.48 -27.73
CA VAL A 211 18.66 9.75 -27.96
C VAL A 211 17.86 10.75 -28.80
N LYS A 212 16.99 10.26 -29.69
CA LYS A 212 16.14 11.09 -30.55
C LYS A 212 14.67 11.09 -30.11
N ASP A 213 14.40 10.78 -28.85
CA ASP A 213 13.04 10.76 -28.34
C ASP A 213 12.37 12.13 -28.56
N PRO A 214 11.10 12.19 -29.02
CA PRO A 214 10.43 13.48 -29.24
C PRO A 214 10.29 14.28 -27.94
N ASP A 215 10.19 13.63 -26.77
CA ASP A 215 10.07 14.32 -25.49
C ASP A 215 11.45 14.65 -24.91
N TRP A 216 11.71 15.94 -24.73
CA TRP A 216 12.98 16.43 -24.21
C TRP A 216 13.28 15.92 -22.79
N ARG A 217 12.26 15.61 -21.97
CA ARG A 217 12.45 15.08 -20.61
C ARG A 217 13.07 13.69 -20.64
N LEU A 218 12.69 12.88 -21.63
CA LEU A 218 13.34 11.59 -21.88
C LEU A 218 14.76 11.79 -22.39
N ARG A 219 14.97 12.70 -23.35
CA ARG A 219 16.31 13.01 -23.83
C ARG A 219 17.23 13.54 -22.72
N TYR A 220 16.70 14.33 -21.78
CA TYR A 220 17.42 14.79 -20.59
C TYR A 220 17.81 13.62 -19.68
N GLU A 221 16.88 12.70 -19.39
CA GLU A 221 17.16 11.50 -18.59
C GLU A 221 18.19 10.58 -19.27
N VAL A 222 18.08 10.40 -20.60
CA VAL A 222 19.08 9.68 -21.42
C VAL A 222 20.43 10.38 -21.34
N ALA A 223 20.48 11.69 -21.60
CA ALA A 223 21.69 12.51 -21.53
C ALA A 223 22.38 12.45 -20.17
N GLY A 224 21.64 12.25 -19.08
CA GLY A 224 22.19 12.11 -17.73
C GLY A 224 22.92 10.79 -17.47
N ARG A 225 22.58 9.73 -18.22
CA ARG A 225 23.01 8.35 -17.90
C ARG A 225 23.79 7.67 -19.02
N LEU A 226 23.62 8.11 -20.26
CA LEU A 226 24.30 7.57 -21.43
C LEU A 226 25.84 7.68 -21.29
N GLU A 227 26.59 6.75 -21.86
CA GLU A 227 28.05 6.82 -21.91
C GLU A 227 28.55 8.08 -22.62
N LEU A 228 29.67 8.65 -22.13
CA LEU A 228 30.22 9.90 -22.67
C LEU A 228 30.51 9.82 -24.18
N ALA A 229 30.93 8.65 -24.67
CA ALA A 229 31.23 8.41 -26.08
C ALA A 229 29.99 8.54 -26.98
N ASP A 230 28.78 8.35 -26.41
CA ASP A 230 27.52 8.37 -27.15
C ASP A 230 26.74 9.69 -26.96
N LEU A 231 27.30 10.68 -26.24
CA LEU A 231 26.63 11.96 -25.97
C LEU A 231 26.67 12.96 -27.14
N GLU A 232 27.55 12.73 -28.13
CA GLU A 232 27.76 13.66 -29.25
C GLU A 232 26.45 14.09 -29.95
N PRO A 233 25.48 13.19 -30.23
CA PRO A 233 24.22 13.58 -30.88
C PRO A 233 23.36 14.56 -30.07
N LEU A 234 23.54 14.64 -28.75
CA LEU A 234 22.74 15.48 -27.84
C LEU A 234 23.39 16.87 -27.60
N ARG A 235 24.59 17.13 -28.13
CA ARG A 235 25.26 18.44 -27.96
C ARG A 235 24.48 19.58 -28.60
N ALA A 236 23.80 19.29 -29.71
CA ALA A 236 22.98 20.23 -30.45
C ALA A 236 21.47 19.99 -30.22
N ASP A 237 21.09 19.40 -29.07
CA ASP A 237 19.69 19.19 -28.74
C ASP A 237 18.90 20.50 -28.81
N PRO A 238 17.66 20.53 -29.33
CA PRO A 238 16.84 21.75 -29.34
C PRO A 238 16.60 22.34 -27.95
N GLU A 239 16.55 21.50 -26.91
CA GLU A 239 16.25 21.91 -25.54
C GLU A 239 17.52 22.40 -24.81
N PRO A 240 17.57 23.66 -24.32
CA PRO A 240 18.72 24.19 -23.59
C PRO A 240 19.15 23.33 -22.40
N ALA A 241 18.20 22.83 -21.60
CA ALA A 241 18.50 22.01 -20.42
C ALA A 241 19.25 20.72 -20.78
N VAL A 242 18.94 20.11 -21.93
CA VAL A 242 19.66 18.92 -22.41
C VAL A 242 21.08 19.28 -22.84
N ARG A 243 21.25 20.36 -23.61
CA ARG A 243 22.58 20.83 -24.04
C ARG A 243 23.48 21.17 -22.86
N GLU A 244 22.94 21.86 -21.86
CA GLU A 244 23.64 22.22 -20.63
C GLU A 244 24.11 20.99 -19.86
N LEU A 245 23.23 19.99 -19.69
CA LEU A 245 23.59 18.73 -19.04
C LEU A 245 24.70 17.98 -19.80
N VAL A 246 24.59 17.91 -21.14
CA VAL A 246 25.61 17.28 -21.98
C VAL A 246 26.96 17.98 -21.85
N ALA A 247 26.98 19.32 -21.92
CA ALA A 247 28.20 20.10 -21.76
C ALA A 247 28.83 19.90 -20.38
N GLN A 248 28.01 19.89 -19.31
CA GLN A 248 28.47 19.62 -17.95
C GLN A 248 29.12 18.23 -17.84
N ARG A 249 28.50 17.19 -18.43
CA ARG A 249 29.03 15.82 -18.37
C ARG A 249 30.32 15.64 -19.18
N LEU A 250 30.43 16.29 -20.34
CA LEU A 250 31.64 16.23 -21.18
C LEU A 250 32.83 17.01 -20.58
N ASN A 251 32.55 18.11 -19.87
CA ASN A 251 33.58 18.94 -19.24
C ASN A 251 34.00 18.45 -17.85
N ARG A 252 33.32 17.46 -17.27
CA ARG A 252 33.68 16.91 -15.96
C ARG A 252 34.99 16.12 -16.10
N PRO A 253 36.06 16.47 -15.36
CA PRO A 253 37.33 15.74 -15.43
C PRO A 253 37.11 14.28 -15.02
N ARG A 254 37.68 13.34 -15.80
CA ARG A 254 37.63 11.90 -15.49
C ARG A 254 38.48 11.64 -14.23
N GLY A 255 37.84 11.60 -13.06
CA GLY A 255 38.42 11.02 -11.84
C GLY A 255 38.88 12.00 -10.77
N GLU A 256 37.95 12.55 -9.99
CA GLU A 256 38.21 12.88 -8.58
C GLU A 256 37.52 11.83 -7.70
N GLY A 257 38.21 10.70 -7.57
CA GLY A 257 37.91 9.66 -6.61
C GLY A 257 39.24 9.13 -6.09
N VAL A 258 39.48 9.41 -4.80
CA VAL A 258 40.61 9.03 -3.96
C VAL A 258 41.80 10.01 -3.93
N TRP A 259 41.83 10.81 -2.85
CA TRP A 259 43.04 11.34 -2.19
C TRP A 259 42.98 10.90 -0.71
N PRO A 260 44.14 10.75 -0.03
CA PRO A 260 44.43 9.65 0.90
C PRO A 260 43.88 9.86 2.30
N GLU A 261 43.75 8.74 3.03
CA GLU A 261 43.62 8.73 4.50
C GLU A 261 44.64 9.69 5.12
N ALA A 262 44.14 10.68 5.85
CA ALA A 262 44.93 11.49 6.74
C ALA A 262 44.94 10.81 8.11
N CYS A 263 46.17 10.50 8.53
CA CYS A 263 46.68 9.97 9.81
C CYS A 263 45.76 10.00 11.03
#